data_AF-M0DU80-F1
#
_entry.id   AF-M0DU80-F1
#
_cell.length_a   1.000
_cell.length_b   1.000
_cell.length_c   1.000
_cell.angle_alpha   90.00
_cell.angle_beta   90.00
_cell.angle_gamma   90.00
#
_symmetry.space_group_name_H-M   'P 1'
#
loop_
_entity.id
_entity.type
_entity.pdbx_description
1 polymer ?
#
loop_
_entity_poly.entity_id
_entity_poly.type
_entity_poly.pdbx_seq_one_letter_code
_entity_poly.pdbx_strand_id
1 'polypeptide(L)'
;MYENKDELEEIYDPSNDSYFEKHLFYLLKRLYSQTERWGRIGEREADGVLIVPEEDPSDYYVATYDAKLSHREDGYDLGSEEEDQATRYILTEDEREAIENKTGDNGLSAHLLISQNFDEDDFSRIAGHVQENILAYTDGEAPDQKLVFMEFRAVVELYELLNEYWWALRDARIRGKFDSYVIDELNDEQTEDGESFVHFDSDSVATIRENLIARLEGYDRDQLEYYPA
;
A
#
# COMPACT_ATOMS: atom_id res chain seq x y z
N MET A 1 20.55 3.54 -20.97
CA MET A 1 21.73 4.15 -20.32
C MET A 1 21.16 4.66 -19.03
N TYR A 2 21.51 4.09 -17.88
CA TYR A 2 20.77 4.31 -16.64
C TYR A 2 21.25 5.59 -15.94
N GLU A 3 20.73 6.77 -16.30
CA GLU A 3 21.19 8.04 -15.71
C GLU A 3 20.80 8.19 -14.23
N ASN A 4 19.77 7.50 -13.76
CA ASN A 4 19.34 7.49 -12.35
C ASN A 4 20.00 6.41 -11.50
N LYS A 5 20.74 5.47 -12.11
CA LYS A 5 21.35 4.36 -11.38
C LYS A 5 22.36 4.89 -10.38
N ASP A 6 23.34 5.69 -10.82
CA ASP A 6 24.40 6.17 -9.92
C ASP A 6 23.85 7.01 -8.75
N GLU A 7 22.77 7.77 -8.94
CA GLU A 7 22.12 8.57 -7.88
C GLU A 7 21.26 7.71 -6.93
N LEU A 8 20.48 6.77 -7.47
CA LEU A 8 19.71 5.82 -6.65
C LEU A 8 20.63 4.87 -5.90
N GLU A 9 21.75 4.46 -6.48
CA GLU A 9 22.76 3.62 -5.84
C GLU A 9 23.50 4.36 -4.70
N GLU A 10 23.57 5.70 -4.76
CA GLU A 10 24.15 6.54 -3.70
C GLU A 10 23.18 6.74 -2.51
N ILE A 11 21.86 6.72 -2.75
CA ILE A 11 20.81 6.91 -1.74
C ILE A 11 20.32 5.56 -1.16
N TYR A 12 20.13 4.58 -2.03
CA TYR A 12 19.68 3.23 -1.73
C TYR A 12 20.79 2.27 -2.18
N ASP A 13 21.53 1.73 -1.22
CA ASP A 13 22.61 0.78 -1.51
C ASP A 13 22.07 -0.36 -2.41
N PRO A 14 22.48 -0.44 -3.70
CA PRO A 14 21.95 -1.40 -4.67
C PRO A 14 22.43 -2.82 -4.40
N SER A 15 23.40 -2.97 -3.49
CA SER A 15 23.81 -4.27 -2.98
C SER A 15 22.95 -4.74 -1.81
N ASN A 16 21.93 -3.95 -1.44
CA ASN A 16 21.09 -4.14 -0.27
C ASN A 16 19.66 -3.67 -0.56
N ASP A 17 18.92 -4.37 -1.43
CA ASP A 17 17.49 -4.15 -1.68
C ASP A 17 16.67 -4.09 -0.39
N SER A 18 17.13 -4.82 0.64
CA SER A 18 16.59 -4.77 1.99
C SER A 18 16.64 -3.38 2.65
N TYR A 19 17.36 -2.41 2.10
CA TYR A 19 17.42 -1.03 2.59
C TYR A 19 16.19 -0.23 2.20
N PHE A 20 15.74 -0.33 0.94
CA PHE A 20 14.51 0.31 0.47
C PHE A 20 13.27 -0.28 1.17
N GLU A 21 13.15 -1.62 1.19
CA GLU A 21 12.10 -2.33 1.92
C GLU A 21 12.00 -1.90 3.39
N LYS A 22 13.14 -1.79 4.09
CA LYS A 22 13.17 -1.39 5.51
C LYS A 22 12.69 0.04 5.68
N HIS A 23 13.11 0.96 4.83
CA HIS A 23 12.68 2.35 4.91
C HIS A 23 11.19 2.51 4.63
N LEU A 24 10.70 1.83 3.59
CA LEU A 24 9.28 1.78 3.30
C LEU A 24 8.50 1.19 4.49
N PHE A 25 8.95 0.07 5.05
CA PHE A 25 8.33 -0.51 6.25
C PHE A 25 8.27 0.50 7.40
N TYR A 26 9.34 1.25 7.67
CA TYR A 26 9.31 2.25 8.76
C TYR A 26 8.38 3.42 8.48
N LEU A 27 8.22 3.83 7.22
CA LEU A 27 7.21 4.83 6.82
C LEU A 27 5.79 4.27 7.04
N LEU A 28 5.50 3.08 6.52
CA LEU A 28 4.20 2.43 6.69
C LEU A 28 3.88 2.14 8.16
N LYS A 29 4.86 1.71 8.97
CA LYS A 29 4.72 1.48 10.41
C LYS A 29 4.43 2.76 11.18
N ARG A 30 4.94 3.90 10.68
CA ARG A 30 4.71 5.21 11.29
C ARG A 30 3.34 5.77 10.92
N LEU A 31 2.88 5.52 9.69
CA LEU A 31 1.50 5.80 9.26
C LEU A 31 0.50 4.94 10.03
N TYR A 32 0.76 3.63 10.11
CA TYR A 32 -0.10 2.62 10.71
C TYR A 32 0.72 1.68 11.61
N SER A 33 0.50 1.80 12.92
CA SER A 33 1.30 1.08 13.92
C SER A 33 1.12 -0.44 13.89
N GLN A 34 0.08 -0.94 13.24
CA GLN A 34 -0.20 -2.37 13.12
C GLN A 34 0.51 -3.05 11.95
N THR A 35 1.09 -2.31 11.01
CA THR A 35 1.88 -2.85 9.88
C THR A 35 2.99 -3.78 10.38
N GLU A 36 3.20 -4.93 9.77
CA GLU A 36 4.31 -5.84 10.12
C GLU A 36 5.20 -6.10 8.92
N ARG A 37 6.45 -6.43 9.22
CA ARG A 37 7.40 -6.94 8.25
C ARG A 37 7.47 -8.46 8.38
N TRP A 38 7.29 -9.18 7.29
CA TRP A 38 7.33 -10.65 7.27
C TRP A 38 8.57 -11.17 6.58
N GLY A 39 8.94 -10.61 5.42
CA GLY A 39 10.07 -11.03 4.58
C GLY A 39 11.30 -11.56 5.33
N ARG A 40 11.43 -12.89 5.38
CA ARG A 40 12.60 -13.60 5.88
C ARG A 40 13.53 -13.96 4.73
N ILE A 41 14.84 -13.77 4.96
CA ILE A 41 15.87 -14.11 3.96
C ILE A 41 15.77 -15.60 3.61
N GLY A 42 15.40 -15.90 2.37
CA GLY A 42 15.35 -17.26 1.82
C GLY A 42 13.98 -17.94 1.86
N GLU A 43 12.94 -17.27 2.37
CA GLU A 43 11.55 -17.72 2.27
C GLU A 43 10.80 -16.85 1.24
N ARG A 44 9.81 -17.44 0.56
CA ARG A 44 8.95 -16.74 -0.41
C ARG A 44 7.70 -16.27 0.31
N GLU A 45 7.79 -15.14 1.00
CA GLU A 45 6.72 -14.47 1.73
C GLU A 45 6.64 -13.03 1.23
N ALA A 46 5.49 -12.37 1.36
CA ALA A 46 5.40 -10.93 1.10
C ALA A 46 6.36 -10.15 2.02
N ASP A 47 6.79 -8.96 1.58
CA ASP A 47 7.69 -8.13 2.40
C ASP A 47 7.05 -7.74 3.73
N GLY A 48 5.72 -7.56 3.73
CA GLY A 48 4.95 -7.40 4.94
C GLY A 48 3.46 -7.21 4.70
N VAL A 49 2.79 -6.73 5.75
CA VAL A 49 1.36 -6.44 5.75
C VAL A 49 1.10 -5.03 6.23
N LEU A 50 0.29 -4.29 5.48
CA LEU A 50 -0.32 -3.03 5.85
C LEU A 50 -1.65 -3.32 6.52
N ILE A 51 -1.87 -2.76 7.71
CA ILE A 51 -3.11 -2.91 8.47
C ILE A 51 -3.62 -1.52 8.84
N VAL A 52 -4.72 -1.12 8.22
CA VAL A 52 -5.37 0.17 8.44
C VAL A 52 -6.67 -0.06 9.21
N PRO A 53 -6.88 0.59 10.37
CA PRO A 53 -8.14 0.50 11.10
C PRO A 53 -9.29 1.13 10.30
N GLU A 54 -10.45 0.47 10.28
CA GLU A 54 -11.67 1.06 9.75
C GLU A 54 -12.40 1.90 10.82
N GLU A 55 -13.53 2.52 10.44
CA GLU A 55 -14.35 3.27 11.40
C GLU A 55 -14.97 2.36 12.47
N ASP A 56 -15.29 1.11 12.11
CA ASP A 56 -15.63 0.10 13.11
C ASP A 56 -14.33 -0.43 13.72
N PRO A 57 -14.10 -0.26 15.04
CA PRO A 57 -12.88 -0.70 15.69
C PRO A 57 -12.65 -2.23 15.68
N SER A 58 -13.61 -3.04 15.23
CA SER A 58 -13.40 -4.47 14.99
C SER A 58 -12.86 -4.80 13.60
N ASP A 59 -12.91 -3.86 12.65
CA ASP A 59 -12.70 -4.13 11.23
C ASP A 59 -11.42 -3.44 10.74
N TYR A 60 -10.76 -4.07 9.77
CA TYR A 60 -9.47 -3.63 9.26
C TYR A 60 -9.39 -3.81 7.75
N TYR A 61 -8.88 -2.79 7.08
CA TYR A 61 -8.32 -2.98 5.75
C TYR A 61 -6.94 -3.64 5.89
N VAL A 62 -6.80 -4.83 5.33
CA VAL A 62 -5.57 -5.62 5.41
C VAL A 62 -5.03 -5.87 4.02
N ALA A 63 -3.79 -5.47 3.78
CA ALA A 63 -3.16 -5.74 2.49
C ALA A 63 -1.73 -6.20 2.63
N THR A 64 -1.35 -7.25 1.91
CA THR A 64 0.06 -7.61 1.78
C THR A 64 0.74 -6.59 0.87
N TYR A 65 2.03 -6.36 1.07
CA TYR A 65 2.79 -5.49 0.19
C TYR A 65 4.12 -6.11 -0.20
N ASP A 66 4.58 -5.75 -1.38
CA ASP A 66 5.89 -6.08 -1.92
C ASP A 66 6.53 -4.80 -2.47
N ALA A 67 7.77 -4.54 -2.05
CA ALA A 67 8.49 -3.30 -2.29
C ALA A 67 9.58 -3.50 -3.32
N LYS A 68 9.51 -2.78 -4.43
CA LYS A 68 10.43 -2.94 -5.55
C LYS A 68 11.19 -1.65 -5.85
N LEU A 69 12.51 -1.76 -5.91
CA LEU A 69 13.39 -0.66 -6.31
C LEU A 69 13.72 -0.77 -7.80
N SER A 70 13.05 0.02 -8.64
CA SER A 70 13.35 0.09 -10.07
C SER A 70 14.56 0.97 -10.42
N HIS A 71 15.58 0.40 -11.03
CA HIS A 71 16.73 1.16 -11.54
C HIS A 71 16.55 1.63 -13.00
N ARG A 72 15.40 1.32 -13.61
CA ARG A 72 15.07 1.61 -15.00
C ARG A 72 14.45 3.01 -15.13
N GLU A 73 14.78 3.69 -16.22
CA GLU A 73 14.25 5.03 -16.54
C GLU A 73 12.81 4.95 -17.08
N ASP A 74 12.52 3.87 -17.81
CA ASP A 74 11.24 3.57 -18.43
C ASP A 74 10.20 2.99 -17.44
N GLY A 75 10.53 2.87 -16.15
CA GLY A 75 9.63 2.29 -15.16
C GLY A 75 9.99 0.86 -14.79
N TYR A 76 9.34 0.34 -13.76
CA TYR A 76 9.50 -1.05 -13.32
C TYR A 76 8.76 -2.00 -14.27
N ASP A 77 9.54 -2.79 -15.01
CA ASP A 77 9.03 -3.88 -15.85
C ASP A 77 8.82 -5.11 -14.97
N LEU A 78 7.56 -5.32 -14.57
CA LEU A 78 7.17 -6.51 -13.81
C LEU A 78 7.24 -7.72 -14.73
N GLY A 79 8.24 -8.57 -14.46
CA GLY A 79 8.47 -9.80 -15.19
C GLY A 79 7.56 -10.93 -14.70
N SER A 80 7.49 -12.02 -15.48
CA SER A 80 6.65 -13.18 -15.16
C SER A 80 6.91 -13.80 -13.78
N GLU A 81 8.11 -13.66 -13.22
CA GLU A 81 8.43 -14.16 -11.87
C GLU A 81 7.75 -13.36 -10.75
N GLU A 82 7.43 -12.09 -10.98
CA GLU A 82 6.79 -11.20 -10.00
C GLU A 82 5.27 -11.32 -10.07
N GLU A 83 4.73 -11.47 -11.28
CA GLU A 83 3.33 -11.85 -11.52
C GLU A 83 3.00 -13.16 -10.78
N ASP A 84 3.86 -14.18 -10.94
CA ASP A 84 3.74 -15.47 -10.24
C ASP A 84 3.83 -15.35 -8.70
N GLN A 85 4.59 -14.37 -8.19
CA GLN A 85 4.72 -14.12 -6.75
C GLN A 85 3.48 -13.42 -6.19
N ALA A 86 3.03 -12.35 -6.84
CA ALA A 86 1.83 -11.61 -6.46
C ALA A 86 0.61 -12.55 -6.41
N THR A 87 0.41 -13.39 -7.43
CA THR A 87 -0.66 -14.41 -7.41
C THR A 87 -0.53 -15.34 -6.21
N ARG A 88 0.68 -15.81 -5.88
CA ARG A 88 0.86 -16.72 -4.74
C ARG A 88 0.52 -16.06 -3.41
N TYR A 89 0.93 -14.82 -3.17
CA TYR A 89 0.62 -14.11 -1.91
C TYR A 89 -0.89 -13.91 -1.74
N ILE A 90 -1.60 -13.62 -2.83
CA ILE A 90 -3.07 -13.55 -2.81
C ILE A 90 -3.71 -14.89 -2.39
N LEU A 91 -3.07 -16.00 -2.75
CA LEU A 91 -3.58 -17.36 -2.56
C LEU A 91 -3.07 -18.11 -1.32
N THR A 92 -2.06 -17.61 -0.60
CA THR A 92 -1.38 -18.39 0.45
C THR A 92 -2.12 -18.34 1.79
N GLU A 93 -2.43 -19.52 2.35
CA GLU A 93 -3.18 -19.66 3.62
C GLU A 93 -2.36 -19.32 4.88
N ASP A 94 -1.04 -19.51 4.86
CA ASP A 94 -0.17 -19.28 6.02
C ASP A 94 -0.14 -17.79 6.43
N GLU A 95 -0.15 -16.88 5.45
CA GLU A 95 -0.25 -15.43 5.68
C GLU A 95 -1.63 -15.05 6.25
N ARG A 96 -2.69 -15.76 5.84
CA ARG A 96 -4.06 -15.55 6.34
C ARG A 96 -4.19 -15.94 7.82
N GLU A 97 -3.60 -17.05 8.26
CA GLU A 97 -3.63 -17.44 9.68
C GLU A 97 -2.91 -16.40 10.55
N ALA A 98 -1.79 -15.84 10.08
CA ALA A 98 -1.07 -14.79 10.78
C ALA A 98 -1.87 -13.48 10.88
N ILE A 99 -2.60 -13.12 9.81
CA ILE A 99 -3.52 -11.98 9.77
C ILE A 99 -4.69 -12.20 10.74
N GLU A 100 -5.40 -13.32 10.61
CA GLU A 100 -6.57 -13.68 11.42
C GLU A 100 -6.26 -13.62 12.91
N ASN A 101 -5.10 -14.13 13.33
CA ASN A 101 -4.66 -14.08 14.72
C ASN A 101 -4.47 -12.66 15.26
N LYS A 102 -4.26 -11.67 14.38
CA LYS A 102 -3.93 -10.30 14.76
C LYS A 102 -5.11 -9.34 14.61
N THR A 103 -5.85 -9.45 13.53
CA THR A 103 -6.97 -8.55 13.21
C THR A 103 -8.30 -9.11 13.69
N GLY A 104 -8.41 -10.43 13.87
CA GLY A 104 -9.68 -11.11 14.12
C GLY A 104 -10.58 -11.19 12.88
N ASP A 105 -10.07 -10.73 11.74
CA ASP A 105 -10.75 -10.70 10.44
C ASP A 105 -10.09 -11.70 9.48
N ASN A 106 -10.90 -12.32 8.63
CA ASN A 106 -10.51 -13.46 7.78
C ASN A 106 -10.12 -13.04 6.34
N GLY A 107 -10.16 -11.75 6.00
CA GLY A 107 -10.01 -11.27 4.64
C GLY A 107 -8.73 -10.47 4.40
N LEU A 108 -7.95 -10.86 3.39
CA LEU A 108 -7.05 -9.93 2.71
C LEU A 108 -7.92 -9.01 1.81
N SER A 109 -7.80 -7.70 1.94
CA SER A 109 -8.50 -6.70 1.13
C SER A 109 -7.79 -6.46 -0.21
N ALA A 110 -6.45 -6.50 -0.22
CA ALA A 110 -5.66 -6.21 -1.41
C ALA A 110 -4.23 -6.77 -1.35
N HIS A 111 -3.54 -6.74 -2.48
CA HIS A 111 -2.10 -6.87 -2.60
C HIS A 111 -1.50 -5.60 -3.20
N LEU A 112 -0.52 -4.99 -2.52
CA LEU A 112 0.13 -3.76 -2.93
C LEU A 112 1.50 -4.06 -3.55
N LEU A 113 1.71 -3.57 -4.76
CA LEU A 113 3.03 -3.40 -5.35
C LEU A 113 3.46 -1.96 -5.09
N ILE A 114 4.59 -1.76 -4.41
CA ILE A 114 5.10 -0.43 -4.05
C ILE A 114 6.44 -0.18 -4.73
N SER A 115 6.51 0.81 -5.61
CA SER A 115 7.73 1.17 -6.35
C SER A 115 7.92 2.68 -6.42
N GLN A 116 9.16 3.12 -6.54
CA GLN A 116 9.49 4.53 -6.82
C GLN A 116 9.34 4.91 -8.28
N ASN A 117 9.22 3.94 -9.18
CA ASN A 117 9.03 4.19 -10.60
C ASN A 117 8.26 3.02 -11.23
N PHE A 118 7.03 3.25 -11.67
CA PHE A 118 6.24 2.29 -12.45
C PHE A 118 6.26 2.66 -13.93
N ASP A 119 6.04 1.67 -14.79
CA ASP A 119 5.59 1.93 -16.17
C ASP A 119 4.06 1.80 -16.18
N GLU A 120 3.34 2.92 -16.25
CA GLU A 120 1.87 2.94 -16.17
C GLU A 120 1.24 2.17 -17.34
N ASP A 121 1.89 2.17 -18.51
CA ASP A 121 1.42 1.45 -19.71
C ASP A 121 1.36 -0.08 -19.47
N ASP A 122 2.05 -0.58 -18.43
CA ASP A 122 2.08 -1.99 -18.07
C ASP A 122 1.04 -2.40 -17.02
N PHE A 123 0.36 -1.47 -16.35
CA PHE A 123 -0.55 -1.80 -15.24
C PHE A 123 -1.65 -2.77 -15.63
N SER A 124 -2.33 -2.52 -16.76
CA SER A 124 -3.38 -3.41 -17.25
C SER A 124 -2.83 -4.80 -17.57
N ARG A 125 -1.67 -4.88 -18.24
CA ARG A 125 -1.01 -6.16 -18.58
C ARG A 125 -0.72 -6.98 -17.33
N ILE A 126 -0.15 -6.35 -16.30
CA ILE A 126 0.21 -7.01 -15.04
C ILE A 126 -1.05 -7.45 -14.29
N ALA A 127 -2.05 -6.56 -14.17
CA ALA A 127 -3.32 -6.87 -13.53
C ALA A 127 -4.00 -8.08 -14.18
N GLY A 128 -4.04 -8.11 -15.51
CA GLY A 128 -4.56 -9.23 -16.28
C GLY A 128 -3.81 -10.53 -16.02
N HIS A 129 -2.48 -10.52 -16.02
CA HIS A 129 -1.70 -11.73 -15.72
C HIS A 129 -1.90 -12.23 -14.28
N VAL A 130 -1.92 -11.33 -13.30
CA VAL A 130 -2.19 -11.71 -11.91
C VAL A 130 -3.58 -12.32 -11.78
N GLN A 131 -4.60 -11.74 -12.43
CA GLN A 131 -5.98 -12.24 -12.42
C GLN A 131 -6.11 -13.58 -13.17
N GLU A 132 -5.49 -13.73 -14.33
CA GLU A 132 -5.45 -14.98 -15.09
C GLU A 132 -4.84 -16.12 -14.26
N ASN A 133 -3.72 -15.85 -13.61
CA ASN A 133 -3.04 -16.82 -12.76
C ASN A 133 -3.92 -17.19 -11.56
N ILE A 134 -4.52 -16.21 -10.87
CA ILE A 134 -5.46 -16.46 -9.77
C ILE A 134 -6.60 -17.39 -10.22
N LEU A 135 -7.27 -17.06 -11.32
CA LEU A 135 -8.38 -17.86 -11.87
C LEU A 135 -7.95 -19.29 -12.21
N ALA A 136 -6.72 -19.47 -12.71
CA ALA A 136 -6.17 -20.79 -13.02
C ALA A 136 -5.92 -21.64 -11.76
N TYR A 137 -5.58 -21.02 -10.63
CA TYR A 137 -5.31 -21.71 -9.37
C TYR A 137 -6.57 -21.91 -8.49
N THR A 138 -7.62 -21.11 -8.67
CA THR A 138 -8.85 -21.18 -7.87
C THR A 138 -10.04 -21.83 -8.57
N ASP A 139 -9.80 -22.58 -9.66
CA ASP A 139 -10.85 -23.23 -10.46
C ASP A 139 -11.97 -22.26 -10.90
N GLY A 140 -11.63 -20.98 -11.12
CA GLY A 140 -12.56 -19.94 -11.59
C GLY A 140 -13.28 -19.13 -10.50
N GLU A 141 -13.01 -19.36 -9.21
CA GLU A 141 -13.46 -18.49 -8.13
C GLU A 141 -12.37 -17.47 -7.80
N ALA A 142 -12.34 -16.34 -8.52
CA ALA A 142 -11.42 -15.26 -8.16
C ALA A 142 -11.82 -14.68 -6.79
N PRO A 143 -10.90 -14.58 -5.83
CA PRO A 143 -11.16 -13.91 -4.58
C PRO A 143 -11.27 -12.39 -4.81
N ASP A 144 -11.96 -11.70 -3.91
CA ASP A 144 -12.32 -10.27 -4.00
C ASP A 144 -11.14 -9.32 -3.71
N GLN A 145 -9.90 -9.80 -3.88
CA GLN A 145 -8.69 -9.06 -3.55
C GLN A 145 -8.26 -8.17 -4.70
N LYS A 146 -8.05 -6.89 -4.40
CA LYS A 146 -7.59 -5.90 -5.37
C LYS A 146 -6.09 -5.94 -5.55
N LEU A 147 -5.62 -5.67 -6.77
CA LEU A 147 -4.21 -5.34 -7.02
C LEU A 147 -4.05 -3.83 -6.99
N VAL A 148 -3.13 -3.35 -6.15
CA VAL A 148 -2.87 -1.92 -5.96
C VAL A 148 -1.44 -1.60 -6.37
N PHE A 149 -1.25 -0.72 -7.34
CA PHE A 149 0.03 -0.12 -7.68
C PHE A 149 0.18 1.18 -6.89
N MET A 150 1.03 1.19 -5.87
CA MET A 150 1.21 2.33 -4.98
C MET A 150 2.58 2.97 -5.20
N GLU A 151 2.59 4.25 -5.58
CA GLU A 151 3.85 4.96 -5.77
C GLU A 151 4.51 5.29 -4.44
N PHE A 152 5.83 5.04 -4.36
CA PHE A 152 6.62 5.39 -3.17
C PHE A 152 6.48 6.89 -2.83
N ARG A 153 6.38 7.74 -3.86
CA ARG A 153 6.17 9.18 -3.67
C ARG A 153 4.86 9.46 -2.94
N ALA A 154 3.77 8.79 -3.30
CA ALA A 154 2.48 8.92 -2.61
C ALA A 154 2.60 8.50 -1.13
N VAL A 155 3.35 7.45 -0.82
CA VAL A 155 3.61 7.04 0.58
C VAL A 155 4.32 8.14 1.37
N VAL A 156 5.31 8.79 0.76
CA VAL A 156 6.02 9.92 1.39
C VAL A 156 5.09 11.10 1.60
N GLU A 157 4.30 11.48 0.59
CA GLU A 157 3.35 12.59 0.69
C GLU A 157 2.26 12.33 1.74
N LEU A 158 1.78 11.08 1.88
CA LEU A 158 0.85 10.67 2.93
C LEU A 158 1.48 10.78 4.32
N TYR A 159 2.76 10.42 4.47
CA TYR A 159 3.52 10.59 5.70
C TYR A 159 3.72 12.07 6.06
N GLU A 160 3.99 12.92 5.07
CA GLU A 160 4.08 14.36 5.26
C GLU A 160 2.74 14.96 5.70
N LEU A 161 1.64 14.50 5.11
CA LEU A 161 0.29 14.90 5.50
C LEU A 161 -0.03 14.53 6.96
N LEU A 162 0.33 13.31 7.37
CA LEU A 162 0.24 12.87 8.77
C LEU A 162 1.03 13.80 9.70
N ASN A 163 2.25 14.16 9.32
CA ASN A 163 3.10 15.04 10.12
C ASN A 163 2.61 16.49 10.14
N GLU A 164 2.05 17.01 9.05
CA GLU A 164 1.52 18.37 8.97
C GLU A 164 0.30 18.54 9.88
N TYR A 165 -0.60 17.56 9.85
CA TYR A 165 -1.85 17.57 10.61
C TYR A 165 -1.81 16.74 11.89
N TRP A 166 -0.60 16.43 12.40
CA TRP A 166 -0.39 15.59 13.58
C TRP A 166 -1.22 16.04 14.78
N TRP A 167 -1.38 17.35 14.96
CA TRP A 167 -2.11 17.97 16.06
C TRP A 167 -3.60 17.63 16.03
N ALA A 168 -4.20 17.53 14.84
CA ALA A 168 -5.61 17.18 14.64
C ALA A 168 -5.82 15.66 14.63
N LEU A 169 -4.90 14.92 14.01
CA LEU A 169 -4.96 13.45 13.86
C LEU A 169 -4.75 12.69 15.18
N ARG A 170 -4.53 13.38 16.29
CA ARG A 170 -4.60 12.80 17.64
C ARG A 170 -6.03 12.62 18.14
N ASP A 171 -7.00 13.35 17.58
CA ASP A 171 -8.42 13.13 17.84
C ASP A 171 -8.90 11.91 17.04
N ALA A 172 -9.36 10.87 17.74
CA ALA A 172 -9.80 9.62 17.12
C ALA A 172 -10.90 9.81 16.07
N ARG A 173 -11.75 10.84 16.19
CA ARG A 173 -12.85 11.11 15.25
C ARG A 173 -12.37 11.71 13.93
N ILE A 174 -11.21 12.37 13.96
CA ILE A 174 -10.55 12.90 12.76
C ILE A 174 -9.64 11.81 12.19
N ARG A 175 -8.90 11.12 13.06
CA ARG A 175 -8.03 10.01 12.67
C ARG A 175 -8.79 8.91 11.94
N GLY A 176 -9.91 8.45 12.48
CA GLY A 176 -10.74 7.43 11.82
C GLY A 176 -11.20 7.85 10.44
N LYS A 177 -11.61 9.13 10.25
CA LYS A 177 -11.97 9.64 8.92
C LYS A 177 -10.80 9.77 7.97
N PHE A 178 -9.64 10.19 8.46
CA PHE A 178 -8.43 10.19 7.67
C PHE A 178 -8.07 8.78 7.19
N ASP A 179 -8.15 7.79 8.08
CA ASP A 179 -7.91 6.39 7.73
C ASP A 179 -8.95 5.89 6.71
N SER A 180 -10.23 6.26 6.84
CA SER A 180 -11.27 5.97 5.83
C SER A 180 -10.96 6.61 4.47
N TYR A 181 -10.51 7.86 4.40
CA TYR A 181 -10.16 8.49 3.13
C TYR A 181 -9.01 7.76 2.45
N VAL A 182 -8.03 7.26 3.20
CA VAL A 182 -6.96 6.43 2.64
C VAL A 182 -7.51 5.11 2.11
N ILE A 183 -8.40 4.45 2.87
CA ILE A 183 -9.05 3.21 2.44
C ILE A 183 -9.91 3.43 1.19
N ASP A 184 -10.61 4.55 1.09
CA ASP A 184 -11.44 4.88 -0.08
C ASP A 184 -10.57 4.94 -1.34
N GLU A 185 -9.43 5.65 -1.31
CA GLU A 185 -8.49 5.69 -2.44
C GLU A 185 -7.82 4.33 -2.70
N LEU A 186 -7.53 3.54 -1.67
CA LEU A 186 -7.02 2.17 -1.81
C LEU A 186 -8.04 1.19 -2.40
N ASN A 187 -9.30 1.62 -2.55
CA ASN A 187 -10.37 0.86 -3.17
C ASN A 187 -10.91 1.54 -4.45
N ASP A 188 -10.34 2.66 -4.89
CA ASP A 188 -10.79 3.37 -6.09
C ASP A 188 -10.28 2.64 -7.35
N GLU A 189 -11.01 1.58 -7.72
CA GLU A 189 -10.67 0.75 -8.86
C GLU A 189 -10.87 1.49 -10.18
N GLN A 190 -9.84 1.41 -11.02
CA GLN A 190 -9.89 1.80 -12.41
C GLN A 190 -9.86 0.55 -13.31
N THR A 191 -10.47 0.69 -14.49
CA THR A 191 -10.48 -0.38 -15.49
C THR A 191 -9.81 0.12 -16.75
N GLU A 192 -8.76 -0.59 -17.16
CA GLU A 192 -8.01 -0.31 -18.39
C GLU A 192 -7.82 -1.61 -19.16
N ASP A 193 -8.09 -1.57 -20.48
CA ASP A 193 -8.11 -2.72 -21.38
C ASP A 193 -8.91 -3.96 -20.91
N GLY A 194 -9.82 -3.77 -19.95
CA GLY A 194 -10.70 -4.81 -19.41
C GLY A 194 -10.24 -5.39 -18.08
N GLU A 195 -9.09 -4.96 -17.57
CA GLU A 195 -8.49 -5.41 -16.31
C GLU A 195 -8.72 -4.36 -15.21
N SER A 196 -8.98 -4.81 -13.99
CA SER A 196 -9.26 -3.94 -12.82
C SER A 196 -8.05 -3.86 -11.90
N PHE A 197 -7.68 -2.65 -11.51
CA PHE A 197 -6.62 -2.38 -10.53
C PHE A 197 -6.82 -1.02 -9.86
N VAL A 198 -6.06 -0.74 -8.82
CA VAL A 198 -6.00 0.58 -8.17
C VAL A 198 -4.62 1.17 -8.43
N HIS A 199 -4.57 2.45 -8.84
CA HIS A 199 -3.33 3.21 -8.89
C HIS A 199 -3.37 4.26 -7.77
N PHE A 200 -2.53 4.08 -6.76
CA PHE A 200 -2.44 4.98 -5.62
C PHE A 200 -1.22 5.89 -5.80
N ASP A 201 -1.47 7.14 -6.16
CA ASP A 201 -0.46 8.10 -6.58
C ASP A 201 -0.55 9.44 -5.81
N SER A 202 0.11 10.48 -6.34
CA SER A 202 0.08 11.81 -5.71
C SER A 202 -1.30 12.47 -5.79
N ASP A 203 -2.10 12.16 -6.83
CA ASP A 203 -3.46 12.69 -6.97
C ASP A 203 -4.40 12.02 -5.94
N SER A 204 -4.22 10.73 -5.65
CA SER A 204 -4.91 10.07 -4.52
C SER A 204 -4.64 10.78 -3.19
N VAL A 205 -3.38 11.13 -2.91
CA VAL A 205 -3.00 11.86 -1.68
C VAL A 205 -3.55 13.28 -1.66
N ALA A 206 -3.65 13.94 -2.83
CA ALA A 206 -4.29 15.24 -2.94
C ALA A 206 -5.78 15.17 -2.58
N THR A 207 -6.50 14.15 -3.06
CA THR A 207 -7.91 13.90 -2.69
C THR A 207 -8.07 13.67 -1.18
N ILE A 208 -7.22 12.83 -0.58
CA ILE A 208 -7.20 12.60 0.88
C ILE A 208 -6.97 13.91 1.64
N ARG A 209 -6.03 14.74 1.19
CA ARG A 209 -5.73 16.05 1.80
C ARG A 209 -6.94 16.97 1.72
N GLU A 210 -7.60 17.08 0.57
CA GLU A 210 -8.80 17.91 0.41
C GLU A 210 -9.91 17.47 1.37
N ASN A 211 -10.17 16.16 1.44
CA ASN A 211 -11.16 15.58 2.34
C ASN A 211 -10.82 15.83 3.82
N LEU A 212 -9.54 15.69 4.20
CA LEU A 212 -9.07 16.02 5.55
C LEU A 212 -9.27 17.50 5.86
N ILE A 213 -8.89 18.41 4.98
CA ILE A 213 -9.06 19.86 5.20
C ILE A 213 -10.53 20.21 5.36
N ALA A 214 -11.39 19.73 4.46
CA ALA A 214 -12.84 19.94 4.55
C ALA A 214 -13.42 19.38 5.86
N ARG A 215 -12.92 18.23 6.32
CA ARG A 215 -13.29 17.67 7.62
C ARG A 215 -12.91 18.59 8.76
N LEU A 216 -11.71 19.17 8.73
CA LEU A 216 -11.20 20.07 9.76
C LEU A 216 -11.96 21.40 9.83
N GLU A 217 -12.48 21.92 8.71
CA GLU A 217 -13.33 23.13 8.70
C GLU A 217 -14.61 22.97 9.55
N GLY A 218 -15.07 21.73 9.76
CA GLY A 218 -16.19 21.41 10.65
C GLY A 218 -15.86 21.45 12.14
N TYR A 219 -14.59 21.66 12.52
CA TYR A 219 -14.12 21.69 13.90
C TYR A 219 -13.54 23.04 14.27
N ASP A 220 -13.76 23.44 15.51
CA ASP A 220 -13.07 24.60 16.07
C ASP A 220 -11.63 24.21 16.44
N ARG A 221 -10.63 24.89 15.88
CA ARG A 221 -9.20 24.58 16.06
C ARG A 221 -8.79 24.61 17.53
N ASP A 222 -9.36 25.53 18.30
CA ASP A 222 -9.12 25.64 19.74
C ASP A 222 -9.63 24.42 20.51
N GLN A 223 -10.61 23.67 19.99
CA GLN A 223 -11.09 22.42 20.59
C GLN A 223 -10.19 21.23 20.27
N LEU A 224 -9.49 21.26 19.14
CA LEU A 224 -8.58 20.19 18.71
C LEU A 224 -7.20 20.30 19.36
N GLU A 225 -6.70 21.53 19.58
CA GLU A 225 -5.42 21.75 20.24
C GLU A 225 -5.49 21.54 21.79
N TYR A 226 -6.68 21.50 22.38
CA TYR A 226 -6.86 21.48 23.84
C TYR A 226 -6.88 20.09 24.49
N TYR A 227 -6.75 18.99 23.73
CA TYR A 227 -6.63 17.67 24.36
C TYR A 227 -5.20 17.48 24.91
N PRO A 228 -5.03 17.41 26.26
CA PRO A 228 -3.73 17.08 26.82
C PRO A 228 -3.39 15.63 26.46
N ALA A 229 -2.11 15.42 26.15
CA ALA A 229 -1.53 14.09 25.97
C ALA A 229 -1.67 13.20 27.21
#